data_AF-A0A412RR14-F1
#
_entry.id   AF-A0A412RR14-F1
#
_cell.length_a   1.000
_cell.length_b   1.000
_cell.length_c   1.000
_cell.angle_alpha   90.00
_cell.angle_beta   90.00
_cell.angle_gamma   90.00
#
_symmetry.space_group_name_H-M   'P 1'
#
loop_
_entity.id
_entity.type
_entity.pdbx_description
1 polymer ?
#
loop_
_entity_poly.entity_id
_entity_poly.type
_entity_poly.pdbx_seq_one_letter_code
_entity_poly.pdbx_strand_id
1 'polypeptide(L)'
;MSKYEYLGKKEIYKRVKALGYEMPKISNFSYIKYNCIEWMESHELKITVQRCGEWLQVIEKCVHARPVTLFCDYRAGEYITRYK
;
A
#
# COMPACT_ATOMS: atom_id res chain seq x y z
N MET A 1 17.55 11.21 11.25
CA MET A 1 16.34 10.55 10.72
C MET A 1 15.53 11.61 10.01
N SER A 2 15.53 11.62 8.68
CA SER A 2 14.82 12.65 7.89
C SER A 2 13.32 12.50 8.15
N LYS A 3 12.67 13.63 8.43
CA LYS A 3 11.44 13.66 9.21
C LYS A 3 10.22 13.08 8.47
N TYR A 4 10.29 12.87 7.16
CA TYR A 4 9.16 12.46 6.31
C TYR A 4 9.62 11.78 5.01
N GLU A 5 10.15 10.57 5.09
CA GLU A 5 10.54 9.81 3.89
C GLU A 5 9.35 9.07 3.29
N TYR A 6 9.17 9.22 1.99
CA TYR A 6 8.18 8.46 1.22
C TYR A 6 8.74 7.05 0.97
N LEU A 7 7.91 6.02 1.09
CA LEU A 7 8.31 4.63 0.87
C LEU A 7 8.69 4.37 -0.60
N GLY A 8 7.98 5.02 -1.52
CA GLY A 8 8.19 4.95 -2.95
C GLY A 8 7.39 3.84 -3.64
N LYS A 9 6.88 4.16 -4.84
CA LYS A 9 6.04 3.28 -5.67
C LYS A 9 6.54 1.82 -5.79
N LYS A 10 7.85 1.61 -5.98
CA LYS A 10 8.42 0.26 -6.15
C LYS A 10 8.36 -0.57 -4.87
N GLU A 11 8.62 0.04 -3.72
CA GLU A 11 8.62 -0.64 -2.44
C GLU A 11 7.18 -0.89 -1.95
N ILE A 12 6.26 0.06 -2.17
CA ILE A 12 4.82 -0.15 -1.97
C ILE A 12 4.36 -1.39 -2.74
N TYR A 13 4.70 -1.47 -4.03
CA TYR A 13 4.35 -2.60 -4.90
C TYR A 13 4.88 -3.93 -4.34
N LYS A 14 6.15 -3.97 -3.93
CA LYS A 14 6.79 -5.16 -3.38
C LYS A 14 6.09 -5.64 -2.10
N ARG A 15 5.79 -4.72 -1.16
CA ARG A 15 5.13 -5.05 0.10
C ARG A 15 3.71 -5.57 -0.11
N VAL A 16 2.92 -4.90 -0.94
CA VAL A 16 1.53 -5.33 -1.21
C VAL A 16 1.50 -6.68 -1.92
N LYS A 17 2.44 -6.93 -2.84
CA LYS A 17 2.60 -8.26 -3.45
C LYS A 17 2.93 -9.35 -2.42
N ALA A 18 3.80 -9.05 -1.45
CA ALA A 18 4.15 -10.00 -0.38
C ALA A 18 2.96 -10.32 0.55
N LEU A 19 1.97 -9.43 0.64
CA LEU A 19 0.72 -9.66 1.38
C LEU A 19 -0.28 -10.58 0.64
N GLY A 20 0.06 -11.05 -0.56
CA GLY A 20 -0.74 -12.02 -1.32
C GLY A 20 -1.79 -11.42 -2.24
N TYR A 21 -1.74 -10.10 -2.50
CA TYR A 21 -2.64 -9.46 -3.47
C TYR A 21 -2.21 -9.77 -4.90
N GLU A 22 -3.18 -9.97 -5.78
CA GLU A 22 -2.96 -10.01 -7.22
C GLU A 22 -2.63 -8.60 -7.71
N MET A 23 -1.37 -8.38 -8.09
CA MET A 23 -0.87 -7.08 -8.49
C MET A 23 -0.88 -6.94 -10.02
N PRO A 24 -1.60 -5.94 -10.58
CA PRO A 24 -1.44 -5.50 -11.97
C PRO A 24 0.01 -5.09 -12.26
N LYS A 25 0.37 -4.89 -13.53
CA LYS A 25 1.69 -4.35 -13.88
C LYS A 25 1.90 -3.01 -13.17
N ILE A 26 3.08 -2.78 -12.59
CA ILE A 26 3.40 -1.53 -11.87
C ILE A 26 3.21 -0.25 -12.73
N SER A 27 3.35 -0.37 -14.05
CA SER A 27 3.07 0.69 -15.01
C SER A 27 1.60 1.13 -15.05
N ASN A 28 0.68 0.24 -14.68
CA ASN A 28 -0.77 0.49 -14.71
C ASN A 28 -1.25 1.31 -13.51
N PHE A 29 -0.37 1.53 -12.53
CA PHE A 29 -0.69 2.33 -11.36
C PHE A 29 -0.36 3.80 -11.59
N SER A 30 -1.32 4.68 -11.33
CA SER A 30 -1.02 6.07 -10.98
C SER A 30 -0.35 6.10 -9.61
N TYR A 31 0.47 7.13 -9.38
CA TYR A 31 1.18 7.29 -8.12
C TYR A 31 1.33 8.78 -7.80
N ILE A 32 0.82 9.18 -6.64
CA ILE A 32 0.89 10.55 -6.13
C ILE A 32 1.38 10.53 -4.68
N LYS A 33 2.05 11.61 -4.28
CA LYS A 33 2.58 11.76 -2.92
C LYS A 33 2.35 13.18 -2.42
N TYR A 34 1.85 13.31 -1.19
CA TYR A 34 1.59 14.60 -0.57
C TYR A 34 1.49 14.44 0.95
N ASN A 35 2.07 15.37 1.71
CA ASN A 35 2.01 15.38 3.18
C ASN A 35 2.28 14.02 3.84
N CYS A 36 3.35 13.34 3.41
CA CYS A 36 3.80 12.06 3.97
C CYS A 36 2.83 10.89 3.76
N ILE A 37 1.90 11.06 2.81
CA ILE A 37 0.99 10.03 2.34
C ILE A 37 1.31 9.76 0.87
N GLU A 38 1.27 8.49 0.50
CA GLU A 38 1.42 8.03 -0.87
C GLU A 38 0.16 7.27 -1.27
N TRP A 39 -0.37 7.60 -2.44
CA TRP A 39 -1.47 6.86 -3.05
C TRP A 39 -0.97 6.20 -4.32
N MET A 40 -1.27 4.92 -4.46
CA MET A 40 -0.95 4.12 -5.63
C MET A 40 -2.22 3.42 -6.09
N GLU A 41 -2.69 3.74 -7.28
CA GLU A 41 -4.04 3.35 -7.72
C GLU A 41 -4.05 2.81 -9.16
N SER A 42 -4.66 1.65 -9.35
CA SER A 42 -4.97 1.06 -10.66
C SER A 42 -6.49 0.96 -10.85
N HIS A 43 -6.93 0.27 -11.91
CA HIS A 43 -8.34 -0.06 -12.10
C HIS A 43 -8.87 -1.01 -11.02
N GLU A 44 -8.02 -1.92 -10.53
CA GLU A 44 -8.36 -3.02 -9.63
C GLU A 44 -8.03 -2.72 -8.16
N LEU A 45 -7.01 -1.89 -7.89
CA LEU A 45 -6.50 -1.65 -6.55
C LEU A 45 -6.37 -0.17 -6.24
N LYS A 46 -6.66 0.19 -4.98
CA LYS A 46 -6.23 1.46 -4.39
C LYS A 46 -5.42 1.17 -3.13
N ILE A 47 -4.20 1.67 -3.10
CA ILE A 47 -3.25 1.51 -2.00
C ILE A 47 -2.95 2.88 -1.43
N THR A 48 -3.04 3.01 -0.10
CA THR A 48 -2.68 4.24 0.62
C THR A 48 -1.62 3.90 1.66
N VAL A 49 -0.54 4.68 1.71
CA VAL A 49 0.60 4.45 2.61
C VAL A 49 0.91 5.73 3.36
N GLN A 50 1.17 5.64 4.67
CA GLN A 50 1.59 6.78 5.47
C GLN A 50 2.96 6.52 6.11
N ARG A 51 3.72 7.60 6.38
CA ARG A 51 4.91 7.62 7.25
C ARG A 51 5.88 6.46 6.98
N CYS A 52 6.66 6.53 5.90
CA CYS A 52 7.67 5.51 5.57
C CYS A 52 7.12 4.06 5.47
N GLY A 53 5.79 3.89 5.35
CA GLY A 53 5.16 2.57 5.33
C GLY A 53 4.88 1.94 6.68
N GLU A 54 4.81 2.72 7.78
CA GLU A 54 4.38 2.24 9.10
C GLU A 54 3.02 1.54 9.04
N TRP A 55 2.10 2.07 8.23
CA TRP A 55 0.89 1.38 7.84
C TRP A 55 0.59 1.58 6.36
N LEU A 56 -0.12 0.61 5.79
CA LEU A 56 -0.72 0.72 4.47
C LEU A 56 -2.13 0.16 4.47
N GLN A 57 -2.99 0.74 3.64
CA GLN A 57 -4.35 0.29 3.39
C GLN A 57 -4.44 -0.20 1.95
N VAL A 58 -5.11 -1.34 1.75
CA VAL A 58 -5.39 -1.91 0.43
C VAL A 58 -6.90 -2.05 0.25
N ILE A 59 -7.39 -1.54 -0.88
CA ILE A 59 -8.78 -1.62 -1.30
C ILE A 59 -8.82 -2.30 -2.67
N GLU A 60 -9.55 -3.41 -2.78
CA GLU A 60 -9.87 -4.07 -4.05
C GLU A 60 -11.16 -3.51 -4.62
N LYS A 61 -11.10 -3.02 -5.87
CA LYS A 61 -12.19 -2.32 -6.56
C LYS A 61 -13.12 -3.24 -7.35
N CYS A 62 -12.86 -4.54 -7.36
CA CYS A 62 -13.65 -5.52 -8.09
C CYS A 62 -15.08 -5.65 -7.53
N VAL A 63 -16.03 -6.04 -8.41
CA VAL A 63 -17.48 -6.13 -8.15
C VAL A 63 -17.85 -7.03 -6.95
N HIS A 64 -16.97 -7.94 -6.55
CA HIS A 64 -17.04 -8.70 -5.31
C HIS A 64 -16.16 -8.04 -4.25
N ALA A 65 -16.63 -6.92 -3.69
CA ALA A 65 -15.90 -6.07 -2.76
C ALA A 65 -15.28 -6.89 -1.62
N ARG A 66 -13.96 -7.09 -1.67
CA ARG A 66 -13.22 -7.54 -0.50
C ARG A 66 -13.16 -6.37 0.50
N PRO A 67 -13.17 -6.67 1.81
CA PRO A 67 -13.11 -5.62 2.82
C PRO A 67 -11.82 -4.81 2.71
N VAL A 68 -11.93 -3.51 2.99
CA VAL A 68 -10.80 -2.62 3.16
C VAL A 68 -9.86 -3.23 4.20
N THR A 69 -8.64 -3.58 3.80
CA THR A 69 -7.68 -4.18 4.72
C THR A 69 -6.62 -3.16 5.11
N LEU A 70 -6.47 -2.93 6.41
CA LEU A 70 -5.43 -2.08 6.99
C LEU A 70 -4.33 -2.96 7.59
N PHE A 71 -3.09 -2.66 7.23
CA PHE A 71 -1.90 -3.33 7.71
C PHE A 71 -1.03 -2.32 8.47
N CYS A 72 -0.68 -2.63 9.72
CA CYS A 72 0.07 -1.76 10.61
C CYS A 72 1.30 -2.49 11.20
N ASP A 73 2.16 -1.73 11.86
CA ASP A 73 3.31 -2.22 12.61
C ASP A 73 4.33 -2.96 11.73
N TYR A 74 4.79 -2.31 10.66
CA TYR A 74 5.83 -2.88 9.80
C TYR A 74 7.16 -3.06 10.53
N ARG A 75 7.57 -4.30 10.78
CA ARG A 75 8.84 -4.64 11.45
C ARG A 75 9.49 -5.84 10.78
N ALA A 76 10.81 -5.81 10.64
CA ALA A 76 11.60 -6.91 10.08
C ALA A 76 11.12 -7.45 8.71
N GLY A 77 10.45 -6.64 7.90
CA GLY A 77 9.97 -7.04 6.57
C GLY A 77 8.48 -7.41 6.49
N GLU A 78 7.74 -7.36 7.61
CA GLU A 78 6.37 -7.84 7.69
C GLU A 78 5.45 -6.87 8.46
N TYR A 79 4.15 -6.89 8.13
CA TYR A 79 3.12 -6.19 8.90
C TYR A 79 2.55 -7.12 9.98
N ILE A 80 2.63 -6.71 11.24
CA ILE A 80 2.24 -7.54 12.38
C ILE A 80 0.72 -7.49 12.60
N THR A 81 0.11 -6.33 12.35
CA THR A 81 -1.30 -6.10 12.68
C THR A 81 -2.15 -5.95 11.43
N ARG A 82 -3.27 -6.66 11.37
CA ARG A 82 -4.22 -6.65 10.24
C ARG A 82 -5.66 -6.41 10.71
N TYR A 83 -6.31 -5.39 10.14
CA TYR A 83 -7.73 -5.10 10.32
C TYR A 83 -8.49 -5.29 8.99
N LYS A 84 -9.71 -5.83 9.05
CA LYS A 84 -10.61 -6.08 7.92
C LYS A 84 -11.97 -5.47 8.19
#